data_AF-A0A4Q3VH82-F1
#
_entry.id   AF-A0A4Q3VH82-F1
#
_cell.length_a   1.000
_cell.length_b   1.000
_cell.length_c   1.000
_cell.angle_alpha   90.00
_cell.angle_beta   90.00
_cell.angle_gamma   90.00
#
_symmetry.space_group_name_H-M   'P 1'
#
loop_
_entity.id
_entity.type
_entity.pdbx_description
1 polymer ?
#
loop_
_entity_poly.entity_id
_entity_poly.type
_entity_poly.pdbx_seq_one_letter_code
_entity_poly.pdbx_strand_id
1 'polypeptide(L)'
;MKILQLRTPAVLMMALVATGLAVAQTTPPKLEIEVERPQIGTPLFEEDFEGDLKGRSPYAKDSYERWQVKEGTVNIPRSPNRKIGGYVDLGGYTRIPGTFETRFPVLFLPNVRYAISFDYFSPNGKANAAHVRIDGHSVRIASSSRTPRHLVGTFEFTEATQAKLIFKGLGNENSGLGIDNIKVTPIAEKG
;
A
#
# COMPACT_ATOMS: atom_id res chain seq x y z
N MET A 1 63.24 -14.64 -50.03
CA MET A 1 64.01 -13.84 -51.00
C MET A 1 63.29 -12.50 -51.22
N LYS A 2 64.01 -11.37 -51.06
CA LYS A 2 63.72 -9.98 -51.51
C LYS A 2 62.38 -9.35 -51.06
N ILE A 3 62.35 -8.50 -50.01
CA ILE A 3 62.85 -7.09 -49.88
C ILE A 3 62.01 -6.11 -50.73
N LEU A 4 61.36 -5.13 -50.09
CA LEU A 4 61.59 -3.66 -50.16
C LEU A 4 60.33 -2.92 -49.64
N GLN A 5 60.39 -2.25 -48.49
CA GLN A 5 60.89 -0.87 -48.27
C GLN A 5 59.86 0.20 -48.69
N LEU A 6 59.24 0.87 -47.71
CA LEU A 6 59.57 2.22 -47.17
C LEU A 6 58.91 3.36 -47.96
N ARG A 7 58.20 4.26 -47.26
CA ARG A 7 58.67 5.62 -46.91
C ARG A 7 57.57 6.44 -46.17
N THR A 8 57.96 6.81 -44.96
CA THR A 8 57.63 7.94 -44.04
C THR A 8 57.67 9.34 -44.73
N PRO A 9 57.54 10.53 -44.06
CA PRO A 9 57.28 10.88 -42.63
C PRO A 9 56.38 12.13 -42.36
N ALA A 10 56.31 12.47 -41.05
CA ALA A 10 56.29 13.82 -40.42
C ALA A 10 54.94 14.58 -40.40
N VAL A 11 54.50 15.17 -39.28
CA VAL A 11 55.18 16.25 -38.55
C VAL A 11 55.02 16.14 -37.02
N LEU A 12 56.12 16.51 -36.37
CA LEU A 12 56.41 16.67 -34.95
C LEU A 12 55.92 18.05 -34.45
N MET A 13 55.30 18.14 -33.27
CA MET A 13 55.58 19.25 -32.35
C MET A 13 55.45 18.85 -30.86
N MET A 14 56.61 18.92 -30.21
CA MET A 14 56.95 19.28 -28.82
C MET A 14 55.78 19.66 -27.88
N ALA A 15 55.60 18.95 -26.75
CA ALA A 15 56.27 19.10 -25.44
C ALA A 15 55.62 20.18 -24.53
N LEU A 16 55.09 19.79 -23.37
CA LEU A 16 55.61 20.18 -22.04
C LEU A 16 54.79 19.51 -20.92
N VAL A 17 55.50 18.96 -19.93
CA VAL A 17 54.95 18.43 -18.68
C VAL A 17 54.53 19.59 -17.79
N ALA A 18 53.32 19.54 -17.24
CA ALA A 18 53.00 20.18 -15.97
C ALA A 18 52.19 19.20 -15.12
N THR A 19 52.88 18.58 -14.17
CA THR A 19 52.32 17.86 -13.04
C THR A 19 51.41 18.78 -12.24
N GLY A 20 50.11 18.53 -12.32
CA GLY A 20 49.13 18.93 -11.33
C GLY A 20 48.22 17.72 -11.12
N LEU A 21 48.45 16.96 -10.06
CA LEU A 21 47.54 15.94 -9.57
C LEU A 21 46.20 16.64 -9.27
N ALA A 22 45.30 16.67 -10.26
CA ALA A 22 43.90 16.90 -9.98
C ALA A 22 43.43 15.68 -9.20
N VAL A 23 43.40 15.79 -7.88
CA VAL A 23 42.63 14.91 -7.03
C VAL A 23 41.19 15.09 -7.50
N ALA A 24 40.73 14.18 -8.37
CA ALA A 24 39.32 14.10 -8.70
C ALA A 24 38.60 13.94 -7.35
N GLN A 25 37.84 14.95 -6.92
CA GLN A 25 36.95 14.81 -5.78
C GLN A 25 35.95 13.71 -6.13
N THR A 26 36.22 12.49 -5.66
CA THR A 26 35.34 11.32 -5.82
C THR A 26 34.21 11.35 -4.81
N THR A 27 33.69 12.52 -4.43
CA THR A 27 32.51 12.58 -3.58
C THR A 27 31.31 12.36 -4.49
N PRO A 28 30.69 11.16 -4.49
CA PRO A 28 29.50 10.94 -5.29
C PRO A 28 28.45 12.00 -4.90
N PRO A 29 27.70 12.53 -5.87
CA PRO A 29 26.64 13.49 -5.57
C PRO A 29 25.69 12.86 -4.55
N LYS A 30 25.57 13.51 -3.39
CA LYS A 30 24.61 13.11 -2.36
C LYS A 30 23.22 13.40 -2.90
N LEU A 31 22.49 12.35 -3.27
CA LEU A 31 21.10 12.46 -3.67
C LEU A 31 20.26 12.68 -2.41
N GLU A 32 19.95 13.95 -2.12
CA GLU A 32 19.00 14.30 -1.06
C GLU A 32 17.59 14.21 -1.67
N ILE A 33 16.91 13.10 -1.43
CA ILE A 33 15.49 12.95 -1.79
C ILE A 33 14.68 13.58 -0.66
N GLU A 34 14.19 14.80 -0.88
CA GLU A 34 13.21 15.41 0.00
C GLU A 34 11.86 14.70 -0.20
N VAL A 35 11.44 13.93 0.80
CA VAL A 35 10.09 13.34 0.81
C VAL A 35 9.16 14.35 1.44
N GLU A 36 8.21 14.84 0.66
CA GLU A 36 7.19 15.77 1.16
C GLU A 36 6.42 15.12 2.32
N ARG A 37 6.34 15.84 3.44
CA ARG A 37 5.61 15.36 4.61
C ARG A 37 4.11 15.34 4.30
N PRO A 38 3.38 14.31 4.73
CA PRO A 38 1.96 14.24 4.46
C PRO A 38 1.22 15.33 5.24
N GLN A 39 0.29 15.99 4.55
CA GLN A 39 -0.52 17.05 5.14
C GLN A 39 -1.46 16.46 6.21
N ILE A 40 -1.44 17.03 7.41
CA ILE A 40 -2.36 16.65 8.50
C ILE A 40 -3.81 16.82 8.03
N GLY A 41 -4.64 15.81 8.30
CA GLY A 41 -6.06 15.80 7.90
C GLY A 41 -6.32 15.32 6.48
N THR A 42 -5.30 15.28 5.61
CA THR A 42 -5.43 14.75 4.24
C THR A 42 -5.16 13.24 4.23
N PRO A 43 -6.11 12.40 3.75
CA PRO A 43 -5.90 10.96 3.70
C PRO A 43 -4.70 10.56 2.84
N LEU A 44 -3.84 9.71 3.39
CA LEU A 44 -2.81 8.99 2.62
C LEU A 44 -3.39 7.84 1.81
N PHE A 45 -4.52 7.31 2.30
CA PHE A 45 -5.23 6.21 1.69
C PHE A 45 -6.72 6.37 1.96
N GLU A 46 -7.55 6.15 0.94
CA GLU A 46 -9.01 6.19 1.02
C GLU A 46 -9.60 5.18 0.05
N GLU A 47 -10.59 4.40 0.47
CA GLU A 47 -11.29 3.41 -0.33
C GLU A 47 -12.76 3.31 0.08
N ASP A 48 -13.65 3.41 -0.91
CA ASP A 48 -15.11 3.30 -0.79
C ASP A 48 -15.71 2.19 -1.69
N PHE A 49 -14.84 1.51 -2.46
CA PHE A 49 -15.16 0.45 -3.41
C PHE A 49 -16.19 0.82 -4.50
N GLU A 50 -16.59 2.09 -4.65
CA GLU A 50 -17.57 2.50 -5.66
C GLU A 50 -16.99 2.42 -7.08
N GLY A 51 -15.69 2.68 -7.23
CA GLY A 51 -14.97 2.51 -8.49
C GLY A 51 -15.00 1.07 -9.00
N ASP A 52 -14.89 0.10 -8.10
CA ASP A 52 -14.86 -1.32 -8.44
C ASP A 52 -16.24 -1.89 -8.83
N LEU A 53 -17.32 -1.17 -8.50
CA LEU A 53 -18.70 -1.54 -8.83
C LEU A 53 -19.20 -1.03 -10.19
N LYS A 54 -18.45 -0.16 -10.88
CA LYS A 54 -18.87 0.39 -12.19
C LYS A 54 -18.60 -0.61 -13.32
N GLY A 55 -19.66 -1.31 -13.76
CA GLY A 55 -19.67 -2.15 -14.96
C GLY A 55 -18.98 -3.51 -14.83
N ARG A 56 -18.76 -3.99 -13.60
CA ARG A 56 -18.02 -5.23 -13.32
C ARG A 56 -18.86 -6.15 -12.43
N SER A 57 -18.76 -7.46 -12.68
CA SER A 57 -19.39 -8.48 -11.84
C SER A 57 -18.92 -8.32 -10.38
N PRO A 58 -19.81 -8.37 -9.37
CA PRO A 58 -19.46 -8.22 -7.95
C PRO A 58 -18.67 -9.44 -7.40
N TYR A 59 -18.53 -10.49 -8.21
CA TYR A 59 -17.93 -11.75 -7.83
C TYR A 59 -16.44 -11.78 -8.16
N ALA A 60 -15.66 -12.26 -7.18
CA ALA A 60 -14.43 -13.02 -7.37
C ALA A 60 -13.38 -12.42 -8.31
N LYS A 61 -12.60 -11.45 -7.83
CA LYS A 61 -11.36 -11.05 -8.51
C LYS A 61 -10.16 -11.29 -7.61
N ASP A 62 -9.10 -11.85 -8.20
CA ASP A 62 -7.82 -12.02 -7.52
C ASP A 62 -7.16 -10.68 -7.22
N SER A 63 -7.52 -9.63 -7.96
CA SER A 63 -7.02 -8.28 -7.71
C SER A 63 -7.93 -7.16 -8.19
N TYR A 64 -7.80 -6.03 -7.50
CA TYR A 64 -8.46 -4.75 -7.76
C TYR A 64 -7.37 -3.70 -8.00
N GLU A 65 -7.72 -2.47 -8.36
CA GLU A 65 -6.70 -1.47 -8.73
C GLU A 65 -5.67 -1.25 -7.61
N ARG A 66 -6.15 -1.11 -6.38
CA ARG A 66 -5.34 -0.81 -5.18
C ARG A 66 -5.14 -2.00 -4.26
N TRP A 67 -5.84 -3.10 -4.51
CA TRP A 67 -5.91 -4.26 -3.62
C TRP A 67 -5.62 -5.58 -4.33
N GLN A 68 -5.28 -6.58 -3.56
CA GLN A 68 -5.15 -7.95 -4.02
C GLN A 68 -5.63 -8.94 -2.96
N VAL A 69 -6.13 -10.09 -3.42
CA VAL A 69 -6.47 -11.22 -2.57
C VAL A 69 -5.23 -12.10 -2.44
N LYS A 70 -4.77 -12.34 -1.21
CA LYS A 70 -3.61 -13.19 -0.93
C LYS A 70 -3.97 -14.64 -0.66
N GLU A 71 -5.08 -14.84 0.03
CA GLU A 71 -5.58 -16.15 0.43
C GLU A 71 -7.11 -16.13 0.32
N GLY A 72 -7.71 -17.29 0.07
CA GLY A 72 -9.16 -17.42 -0.02
C GLY A 72 -9.75 -16.60 -1.15
N THR A 73 -10.95 -16.08 -0.93
CA THR A 73 -11.64 -15.20 -1.89
C THR A 73 -12.33 -14.07 -1.16
N VAL A 74 -12.55 -12.96 -1.86
CA VAL A 74 -13.40 -11.86 -1.39
C VAL A 74 -14.43 -11.53 -2.46
N ASN A 75 -15.54 -10.92 -2.04
CA ASN A 75 -16.51 -10.34 -2.95
C ASN A 75 -16.59 -8.84 -2.70
N ILE A 76 -16.94 -8.07 -3.72
CA ILE A 76 -17.30 -6.65 -3.56
C ILE A 76 -18.72 -6.45 -4.06
N PRO A 77 -19.73 -6.85 -3.25
CA PRO A 77 -21.13 -6.58 -3.57
C PRO A 77 -21.49 -5.11 -3.31
N ARG A 78 -22.59 -4.67 -3.93
CA ARG A 78 -23.29 -3.46 -3.48
C ARG A 78 -23.95 -3.74 -2.13
N SER A 79 -23.87 -2.77 -1.22
CA SER A 79 -24.62 -2.86 0.03
C SER A 79 -26.11 -2.71 -0.23
N PRO A 80 -26.96 -3.53 0.44
CA PRO A 80 -28.40 -3.27 0.46
C PRO A 80 -28.75 -2.02 1.29
N ASN A 81 -27.83 -1.53 2.13
CA ASN A 81 -28.00 -0.31 2.90
C ASN A 81 -27.51 0.89 2.08
N ARG A 82 -28.42 1.80 1.70
CA ARG A 82 -28.12 2.99 0.88
C ARG A 82 -27.06 3.94 1.47
N LYS A 83 -26.68 3.78 2.74
CA LYS A 83 -25.62 4.57 3.39
C LYS A 83 -24.21 3.99 3.20
N ILE A 84 -24.12 2.76 2.69
CA ILE A 84 -22.86 2.12 2.31
C ILE A 84 -22.93 1.87 0.82
N GLY A 85 -21.83 2.15 0.13
CA GLY A 85 -21.71 1.96 -1.29
C GLY A 85 -21.45 0.50 -1.66
N GLY A 86 -20.24 0.26 -2.17
CA GLY A 86 -19.64 -1.08 -2.19
C GLY A 86 -19.07 -1.43 -0.83
N TYR A 87 -18.80 -2.71 -0.60
CA TYR A 87 -18.02 -3.13 0.55
C TYR A 87 -17.28 -4.41 0.19
N VAL A 88 -16.12 -4.64 0.80
CA VAL A 88 -15.46 -5.94 0.69
C VAL A 88 -16.04 -6.92 1.69
N ASP A 89 -16.57 -8.04 1.21
CA ASP A 89 -16.96 -9.20 2.02
C ASP A 89 -15.78 -10.17 2.11
N LEU A 90 -15.18 -10.24 3.30
CA LEU A 90 -14.04 -11.10 3.59
C LEU A 90 -14.41 -12.60 3.70
N GLY A 91 -15.69 -12.96 3.57
CA GLY A 91 -16.12 -14.37 3.57
C GLY A 91 -15.88 -15.05 2.23
N GLY A 92 -15.90 -14.29 1.15
CA GLY A 92 -15.76 -14.80 -0.20
C GLY A 92 -16.85 -15.82 -0.58
N TYR A 93 -16.59 -16.59 -1.63
CA TYR A 93 -17.51 -17.60 -2.16
C TYR A 93 -16.95 -19.04 -2.07
N THR A 94 -15.68 -19.21 -1.69
CA THR A 94 -14.97 -20.51 -1.65
C THR A 94 -14.95 -21.20 -0.28
N ARG A 95 -15.72 -20.70 0.68
CA ARG A 95 -15.80 -21.10 2.10
C ARG A 95 -14.51 -20.88 2.90
N ILE A 96 -13.47 -20.38 2.24
CA ILE A 96 -12.20 -19.96 2.84
C ILE A 96 -12.23 -18.44 2.92
N PRO A 97 -12.19 -17.87 4.15
CA PRO A 97 -12.13 -16.42 4.32
C PRO A 97 -10.96 -15.81 3.56
N GLY A 98 -11.22 -14.64 2.98
CA GLY A 98 -10.24 -13.89 2.23
C GLY A 98 -9.23 -13.18 3.13
N THR A 99 -7.99 -13.13 2.66
CA THR A 99 -6.99 -12.15 3.09
C THR A 99 -6.88 -11.08 2.00
N PHE A 100 -7.33 -9.87 2.30
CA PHE A 100 -7.37 -8.73 1.41
C PHE A 100 -6.34 -7.70 1.83
N GLU A 101 -5.42 -7.33 0.94
CA GLU A 101 -4.36 -6.38 1.27
C GLU A 101 -4.11 -5.37 0.16
N THR A 102 -3.50 -4.24 0.52
CA THR A 102 -3.06 -3.28 -0.50
C THR A 102 -2.00 -3.92 -1.40
N ARG A 103 -2.12 -3.66 -2.71
CA ARG A 103 -1.17 -4.18 -3.71
C ARG A 103 0.23 -3.62 -3.46
N PHE A 104 0.30 -2.31 -3.25
CA PHE A 104 1.52 -1.58 -2.90
C PHE A 104 1.50 -1.17 -1.42
N PRO A 105 2.67 -1.16 -0.75
CA PRO A 105 2.76 -0.65 0.61
C PRO A 105 2.54 0.87 0.64
N VAL A 106 2.01 1.37 1.75
CA VAL A 106 1.88 2.79 2.08
C VAL A 106 3.12 3.19 2.89
N LEU A 107 3.71 4.35 2.57
CA LEU A 107 4.83 4.90 3.33
C LEU A 107 4.31 5.69 4.53
N PHE A 108 4.78 5.31 5.72
CA PHE A 108 4.53 6.00 6.98
C PHE A 108 5.83 6.65 7.45
N LEU A 109 5.77 7.93 7.81
CA LEU A 109 6.91 8.68 8.31
C LEU A 109 7.00 8.53 9.84
N PRO A 110 8.22 8.53 10.40
CA PRO A 110 8.40 8.46 11.84
C PRO A 110 7.89 9.73 12.54
N ASN A 111 7.49 9.58 13.80
CA ASN A 111 6.99 10.70 14.63
C ASN A 111 5.79 11.43 14.01
N VAL A 112 4.95 10.68 13.28
CA VAL A 112 3.65 11.13 12.80
C VAL A 112 2.62 10.15 13.34
N ARG A 113 1.60 10.68 14.02
CA ARG A 113 0.47 9.88 14.47
C ARG A 113 -0.52 9.72 13.33
N TYR A 114 -0.96 8.49 13.10
CA TYR A 114 -1.93 8.15 12.08
C TYR A 114 -3.22 7.65 12.71
N ALA A 115 -4.35 7.95 12.07
CA ALA A 115 -5.64 7.31 12.33
C ALA A 115 -5.99 6.40 11.15
N ILE A 116 -6.34 5.15 11.44
CA ILE A 116 -7.10 4.31 10.53
C ILE A 116 -8.57 4.34 10.94
N SER A 117 -9.46 4.58 9.99
CA SER A 117 -10.90 4.45 10.20
C SER A 117 -11.54 3.62 9.10
N PHE A 118 -12.61 2.91 9.44
CA PHE A 118 -13.41 2.14 8.48
C PHE A 118 -14.75 1.76 9.11
N ASP A 119 -15.71 1.44 8.25
CA ASP A 119 -16.97 0.83 8.65
C ASP A 119 -16.87 -0.69 8.57
N TYR A 120 -17.48 -1.37 9.54
CA TYR A 120 -17.55 -2.82 9.57
C TYR A 120 -18.93 -3.33 9.99
N PHE A 121 -19.36 -4.45 9.40
CA PHE A 121 -20.62 -5.11 9.71
C PHE A 121 -20.61 -6.59 9.32
N SER A 122 -21.66 -7.29 9.71
CA SER A 122 -21.93 -8.66 9.29
C SER A 122 -23.04 -8.67 8.25
N PRO A 123 -22.73 -8.91 6.96
CA PRO A 123 -23.74 -8.87 5.88
C PRO A 123 -24.88 -9.87 6.08
N ASN A 124 -24.59 -11.05 6.63
CA ASN A 124 -25.61 -12.07 6.87
C ASN A 124 -26.31 -11.93 8.24
N GLY A 125 -25.80 -11.09 9.15
CA GLY A 125 -26.30 -10.94 10.52
C GLY A 125 -25.87 -12.06 11.47
N LYS A 126 -24.90 -12.89 11.08
CA LYS A 126 -24.26 -13.88 11.96
C LYS A 126 -22.99 -13.31 12.57
N ALA A 127 -22.47 -13.94 13.63
CA ALA A 127 -21.20 -13.54 14.22
C ALA A 127 -20.05 -13.77 13.22
N ASN A 128 -19.44 -12.69 12.74
CA ASN A 128 -18.27 -12.71 11.88
C ASN A 128 -17.15 -11.91 12.52
N ALA A 129 -15.91 -12.24 12.19
CA ALA A 129 -14.73 -11.56 12.70
C ALA A 129 -13.65 -11.43 11.63
N ALA A 130 -12.76 -10.47 11.84
CA ALA A 130 -11.59 -10.26 11.02
C ALA A 130 -10.41 -9.76 11.87
N HIS A 131 -9.19 -9.94 11.37
CA HIS A 131 -8.02 -9.20 11.81
C HIS A 131 -7.76 -8.05 10.85
N VAL A 132 -7.51 -6.87 11.41
CA VAL A 132 -6.95 -5.73 10.68
C VAL A 132 -5.50 -5.58 11.12
N ARG A 133 -4.60 -5.44 10.16
CA ARG A 133 -3.16 -5.29 10.40
C ARG A 133 -2.57 -4.19 9.55
N ILE A 134 -1.64 -3.46 10.16
CA ILE A 134 -0.71 -2.55 9.49
C ILE A 134 0.65 -2.82 10.14
N ASP A 135 1.49 -3.59 9.45
CA ASP A 135 2.78 -4.05 9.96
C ASP A 135 2.70 -4.73 11.36
N GLY A 136 3.41 -4.22 12.36
CA GLY A 136 3.40 -4.70 13.75
C GLY A 136 2.10 -4.40 14.53
N HIS A 137 1.21 -3.56 13.99
CA HIS A 137 -0.06 -3.21 14.63
C HIS A 137 -1.16 -4.16 14.19
N SER A 138 -1.93 -4.72 15.14
CA SER A 138 -3.07 -5.59 14.83
C SER A 138 -4.23 -5.38 15.80
N VAL A 139 -5.46 -5.44 15.26
CA VAL A 139 -6.68 -5.49 16.04
C VAL A 139 -7.61 -6.57 15.52
N ARG A 140 -8.29 -7.27 16.42
CA ARG A 140 -9.38 -8.18 16.08
C ARG A 140 -10.70 -7.41 16.17
N ILE A 141 -11.49 -7.47 15.11
CA ILE A 141 -12.82 -6.88 15.03
C ILE A 141 -13.86 -7.97 14.83
N ALA A 142 -15.07 -7.76 15.35
CA ALA A 142 -16.17 -8.69 15.20
C ALA A 142 -17.51 -7.96 15.20
N SER A 143 -18.47 -8.48 14.42
CA SER A 143 -19.83 -7.99 14.39
C SER A 143 -20.80 -9.13 14.12
N SER A 144 -21.99 -9.03 14.69
CA SER A 144 -23.18 -9.81 14.34
C SER A 144 -24.30 -8.94 13.75
N SER A 145 -24.05 -7.64 13.60
CA SER A 145 -25.03 -6.66 13.14
C SER A 145 -24.91 -6.43 11.64
N ARG A 146 -26.05 -6.39 10.93
CA ARG A 146 -26.12 -5.90 9.54
C ARG A 146 -25.97 -4.38 9.45
N THR A 147 -26.16 -3.68 10.55
CA THR A 147 -25.94 -2.24 10.65
C THR A 147 -24.44 -1.97 10.80
N PRO A 148 -23.88 -1.11 9.93
CA PRO A 148 -22.49 -0.65 10.01
C PRO A 148 -22.14 0.00 11.33
N ARG A 149 -20.94 -0.29 11.79
CA ARG A 149 -20.30 0.38 12.91
C ARG A 149 -19.01 1.00 12.42
N HIS A 150 -18.74 2.21 12.88
CA HIS A 150 -17.50 2.89 12.58
C HIS A 150 -16.43 2.51 13.61
N LEU A 151 -15.22 2.21 13.15
CA LEU A 151 -14.05 2.03 14.00
C LEU A 151 -13.01 3.10 13.66
N VAL A 152 -12.37 3.65 14.69
CA VAL A 152 -11.17 4.48 14.56
C VAL A 152 -10.10 3.92 15.48
N GLY A 153 -8.93 3.62 14.92
CA GLY A 153 -7.72 3.25 15.66
C GLY A 153 -6.60 4.22 15.35
N THR A 154 -5.68 4.42 16.29
CA THR A 154 -4.49 5.25 16.05
C THR A 154 -3.22 4.46 16.25
N PHE A 155 -2.19 4.75 15.47
CA PHE A 155 -0.89 4.13 15.54
C PHE A 155 0.20 5.12 15.12
N GLU A 156 1.44 4.78 15.41
CA GLU A 156 2.63 5.53 15.03
C GLU A 156 3.78 4.57 14.75
N PHE A 157 4.81 5.08 14.08
CA PHE A 157 6.06 4.36 13.84
C PHE A 157 7.23 5.20 14.34
N THR A 158 8.25 4.53 14.89
CA THR A 158 9.50 5.16 15.33
C THR A 158 10.47 5.39 14.17
N GLU A 159 10.29 4.64 13.07
CA GLU A 159 11.11 4.70 11.86
C GLU A 159 10.23 4.79 10.62
N ALA A 160 10.79 5.29 9.51
CA ALA A 160 10.07 5.31 8.24
C ALA A 160 9.73 3.88 7.82
N THR A 161 8.44 3.59 7.67
CA THR A 161 7.94 2.22 7.50
C THR A 161 7.08 2.12 6.26
N GLN A 162 7.37 1.15 5.39
CA GLN A 162 6.49 0.76 4.29
C GLN A 162 5.62 -0.41 4.75
N ALA A 163 4.32 -0.18 4.92
CA ALA A 163 3.41 -1.19 5.44
C ALA A 163 2.21 -1.40 4.52
N LYS A 164 1.72 -2.64 4.48
CA LYS A 164 0.44 -2.96 3.83
C LYS A 164 -0.70 -2.87 4.83
N LEU A 165 -1.84 -2.42 4.35
CA LEU A 165 -3.10 -2.60 5.06
C LEU A 165 -3.62 -3.99 4.73
N ILE A 166 -3.89 -4.79 5.76
CA ILE A 166 -4.33 -6.18 5.60
C ILE A 166 -5.61 -6.40 6.41
N PHE A 167 -6.64 -6.90 5.73
CA PHE A 167 -7.89 -7.36 6.30
C PHE A 167 -8.01 -8.86 6.09
N LYS A 168 -7.98 -9.64 7.17
CA LYS A 168 -8.08 -11.10 7.11
C LYS A 168 -9.36 -11.57 7.77
N GLY A 169 -10.26 -12.17 6.99
CA GLY A 169 -11.46 -12.80 7.53
C GLY A 169 -11.13 -13.97 8.45
N LEU A 170 -11.95 -14.16 9.49
CA LEU A 170 -11.86 -15.28 10.44
C LEU A 170 -13.16 -16.10 10.50
N GLY A 171 -14.07 -15.86 9.55
CA GLY A 171 -15.37 -16.53 9.49
C GLY A 171 -15.27 -17.98 9.03
N ASN A 172 -16.37 -18.69 9.14
CA ASN A 172 -16.52 -20.05 8.63
C ASN A 172 -17.73 -20.02 7.67
N GLU A 173 -17.78 -20.86 6.64
CA GLU A 173 -18.99 -21.09 5.83
C GLU A 173 -19.50 -19.91 4.95
N ASN A 174 -18.66 -19.33 4.08
CA ASN A 174 -19.07 -18.32 3.08
C ASN A 174 -19.67 -17.03 3.67
N SER A 175 -19.37 -16.73 4.94
CA SER A 175 -19.74 -15.45 5.51
C SER A 175 -18.57 -14.80 6.22
N GLY A 176 -18.34 -13.54 5.90
CA GLY A 176 -17.30 -12.76 6.53
C GLY A 176 -17.81 -11.43 7.04
N LEU A 177 -16.85 -10.65 7.50
CA LEU A 177 -17.09 -9.27 7.89
C LEU A 177 -17.06 -8.42 6.61
N GLY A 178 -18.08 -7.59 6.45
CA GLY A 178 -18.11 -6.54 5.44
C GLY A 178 -17.31 -5.34 5.92
N ILE A 179 -16.42 -4.80 5.10
CA ILE A 179 -15.59 -3.62 5.38
C ILE A 179 -15.79 -2.57 4.28
N ASP A 180 -15.92 -1.30 4.65
CA ASP A 180 -16.03 -0.16 3.72
C ASP A 180 -15.44 1.13 4.33
N ASN A 181 -15.38 2.22 3.55
CA ASN A 181 -14.98 3.57 3.96
C ASN A 181 -13.62 3.60 4.66
N ILE A 182 -12.65 2.86 4.11
CA ILE A 182 -11.32 2.73 4.69
C ILE A 182 -10.57 4.03 4.46
N LYS A 183 -10.07 4.64 5.54
CA LYS A 183 -9.28 5.86 5.50
C LYS A 183 -8.08 5.76 6.42
N VAL A 184 -6.94 6.23 5.93
CA VAL A 184 -5.71 6.38 6.72
C VAL A 184 -5.26 7.83 6.62
N THR A 185 -5.25 8.54 7.75
CA THR A 185 -5.03 9.98 7.78
C THR A 185 -3.97 10.33 8.83
N PRO A 186 -2.96 11.15 8.49
CA PRO A 186 -2.09 11.77 9.48
C PRO A 186 -2.91 12.71 10.36
N ILE A 187 -2.78 12.59 11.68
CA ILE A 187 -3.51 13.40 12.65
C ILE A 187 -2.53 14.23 13.48
N ALA A 188 -3.00 15.39 13.97
CA ALA A 188 -2.22 16.21 14.89
C ALA A 188 -1.94 15.42 16.17
N GLU A 189 -0.75 15.61 16.74
CA GLU A 189 -0.47 15.14 18.09
C GLU A 189 -1.47 15.78 19.06
N LYS A 190 -1.96 15.00 20.03
CA LYS A 190 -2.71 15.61 21.14
C LYS A 190 -1.70 16.45 21.93
N GLY A 191 -1.89 17.77 21.91
CA GLY A 191 -1.20 18.68 22.83
C GLY A 191 -1.56 18.41 24.29
#